data_AF-A0A9W5TLX5-F1
#
_entry.id   AF-A0A9W5TLX5-F1
#
_cell.length_a   1.000
_cell.length_b   1.000
_cell.length_c   1.000
_cell.angle_alpha   90.00
_cell.angle_beta   90.00
_cell.angle_gamma   90.00
#
_symmetry.space_group_name_H-M   'P 1'
#
loop_
_entity.id
_entity.type
_entity.pdbx_description
1 polymer ?
#
loop_
_entity_poly.entity_id
_entity_poly.type
_entity_poly.pdbx_seq_one_letter_code
_entity_poly.pdbx_strand_id
1 'polypeptide(L)'
;MSSPGASPTDAVPARRVLVAEDEALIRLDLAEMLRDEGYEIVGEAGDGQEAVDLAESLRPDLVIMDVKMPRRDGIDAASEIAAKRIAPIVILTAFSQRELVERARDAGAMAYLVKPFNISDLIPAIEVAVSRFSEIAELEKEVASLSDRLETRKLVERAKGLLQTKQGMTEPEAFKWIQRAAMDRRTTMKRVAEVVMETLDPPGENADNGEK
;
A
#
# COMPACT_ATOMS: atom_id res chain seq x y z
N MET A 1 -8.36 45.80 -23.13
CA MET A 1 -7.04 45.16 -23.24
C MET A 1 -6.73 44.55 -21.90
N SER A 2 -6.68 43.23 -21.88
CA SER A 2 -6.65 42.38 -20.70
C SER A 2 -5.22 42.17 -20.22
N SER A 3 -5.02 42.13 -18.90
CA SER A 3 -4.02 41.27 -18.28
C SER A 3 -4.70 40.57 -17.10
N PRO A 4 -4.87 39.23 -17.13
CA PRO A 4 -5.41 38.51 -16.00
C PRO A 4 -4.30 38.26 -14.98
N GLY A 5 -4.58 38.58 -13.72
CA GLY A 5 -3.77 38.14 -12.60
C GLY A 5 -3.84 36.62 -12.50
N ALA A 6 -2.68 35.98 -12.40
CA ALA A 6 -2.60 34.55 -12.12
C ALA A 6 -3.19 34.28 -10.73
N SER A 7 -4.23 33.44 -10.69
CA SER A 7 -4.77 32.87 -9.47
C SER A 7 -3.71 32.01 -8.78
N PRO A 8 -3.69 31.93 -7.43
CA PRO A 8 -2.86 30.96 -6.73
C PRO A 8 -3.35 29.56 -7.13
N THR A 9 -2.50 28.80 -7.80
CA THR A 9 -2.76 27.37 -8.06
C THR A 9 -2.96 26.70 -6.71
N ASP A 10 -4.09 26.00 -6.53
CA ASP A 10 -4.29 25.01 -5.47
C ASP A 10 -3.16 23.98 -5.57
N ALA A 11 -2.02 24.26 -4.93
CA ALA A 11 -0.92 23.34 -4.83
C ALA A 11 -1.42 22.19 -3.95
N VAL A 12 -1.68 21.04 -4.56
CA VAL A 12 -1.82 19.78 -3.83
C VAL A 12 -0.58 19.68 -2.94
N PRO A 13 -0.71 19.61 -1.60
CA PRO A 13 0.45 19.61 -0.73
C PRO A 13 1.38 18.46 -1.13
N ALA A 14 2.67 18.77 -1.28
CA ALA A 14 3.70 17.78 -1.57
C ALA A 14 3.61 16.67 -0.53
N ARG A 15 3.49 15.42 -0.98
CA ARG A 15 3.42 14.27 -0.06
C ARG A 15 4.74 14.15 0.67
N ARG A 16 4.70 14.12 2.01
CA ARG A 16 5.88 14.05 2.88
C ARG A 16 6.40 12.62 2.94
N VAL A 17 7.65 12.40 2.56
CA VAL A 17 8.25 11.07 2.45
C VAL A 17 9.42 10.92 3.42
N LEU A 18 9.46 9.78 4.10
CA LEU A 18 10.62 9.29 4.83
C LEU A 18 11.32 8.22 3.98
N VAL A 19 12.62 8.36 3.77
CA VAL A 19 13.44 7.39 3.03
C VAL A 19 14.40 6.69 4.00
N ALA A 20 14.45 5.36 3.98
CA ALA A 20 15.37 4.56 4.79
C ALA A 20 16.20 3.60 3.92
N GLU A 21 17.50 3.83 3.85
CA GLU A 21 18.44 3.09 2.99
C GLU A 21 19.84 3.24 3.58
N ASP A 22 20.58 2.15 3.76
CA ASP A 22 21.89 2.20 4.41
C ASP A 22 23.00 2.67 3.44
N GLU A 23 22.83 2.41 2.14
CA GLU A 23 23.73 2.90 1.10
C GLU A 23 23.47 4.38 0.77
N ALA A 24 24.35 5.26 1.24
CA ALA A 24 24.17 6.72 1.10
C ALA A 24 23.96 7.22 -0.33
N LEU A 25 24.58 6.57 -1.34
CA LEU A 25 24.40 6.92 -2.74
C LEU A 25 22.99 6.55 -3.23
N ILE A 26 22.52 5.34 -2.92
CA ILE A 26 21.17 4.90 -3.29
C ILE A 26 20.11 5.78 -2.62
N ARG A 27 20.34 6.13 -1.34
CA ARG A 27 19.46 7.04 -0.60
C ARG A 27 19.39 8.42 -1.24
N LEU A 28 20.52 8.98 -1.67
CA LEU A 28 20.58 10.26 -2.36
C LEU A 28 19.84 10.21 -3.70
N ASP A 29 20.12 9.19 -4.53
CA ASP A 29 19.47 9.01 -5.83
C ASP A 29 17.95 8.88 -5.68
N LEU A 30 17.49 8.11 -4.69
CA LEU A 30 16.07 7.95 -4.37
C LEU A 30 15.43 9.26 -3.90
N ALA A 31 16.10 10.00 -3.02
CA ALA A 31 15.61 11.29 -2.54
C ALA A 31 15.52 12.32 -3.67
N GLU A 32 16.49 12.35 -4.60
CA GLU A 32 16.45 13.20 -5.80
C GLU A 32 15.30 12.81 -6.74
N MET A 33 15.17 11.52 -7.07
CA MET A 33 14.07 11.02 -7.91
C MET A 33 12.68 11.40 -7.36
N LEU A 34 12.49 11.31 -6.05
CA LEU A 34 11.24 11.68 -5.39
C LEU A 34 11.00 13.20 -5.40
N ARG A 35 12.04 14.01 -5.18
CA ARG A 35 11.92 15.48 -5.23
C ARG A 35 11.53 15.95 -6.63
N ASP A 36 12.09 15.34 -7.67
CA ASP A 36 11.78 15.66 -9.07
C ASP A 36 10.31 15.37 -9.42
N GLU A 37 9.71 14.36 -8.80
CA GLU A 37 8.28 14.03 -8.90
C GLU A 37 7.38 14.85 -7.94
N GLY A 38 7.93 15.84 -7.23
CA GLY A 38 7.18 16.76 -6.37
C GLY A 38 6.89 16.25 -4.95
N TYR A 39 7.60 15.22 -4.48
CA TYR A 39 7.54 14.77 -3.09
C TYR A 39 8.48 15.59 -2.20
N GLU A 40 8.10 15.76 -0.92
CA GLU A 40 8.93 16.44 0.08
C GLU A 40 9.64 15.39 0.96
N ILE A 41 10.96 15.33 0.92
CA ILE A 41 11.73 14.44 1.80
C ILE A 41 11.86 15.08 3.17
N VAL A 42 11.10 14.55 4.14
CA VAL A 42 11.05 15.09 5.51
C VAL A 42 12.03 14.39 6.47
N GLY A 43 12.53 13.22 6.08
CA GLY A 43 13.50 12.47 6.84
C GLY A 43 14.24 11.46 5.98
N GLU A 44 15.49 11.20 6.35
CA GLU A 44 16.36 10.20 5.76
C GLU A 44 16.96 9.37 6.89
N ALA A 45 16.86 8.04 6.80
CA ALA A 45 17.40 7.10 7.79
C ALA A 45 18.45 6.19 7.15
N GLY A 46 19.51 5.87 7.90
CA GLY A 46 20.53 4.89 7.49
C GLY A 46 20.34 3.51 8.11
N ASP A 47 19.40 3.36 9.05
CA ASP A 47 19.11 2.09 9.71
C ASP A 47 17.62 1.93 10.06
N GLY A 48 17.18 0.69 10.27
CA GLY A 48 15.76 0.40 10.51
C GLY A 48 15.21 0.92 11.84
N GLN A 49 16.06 1.16 12.85
CA GLN A 49 15.60 1.74 14.12
C GLN A 49 15.38 3.25 13.97
N GLU A 50 16.33 3.95 13.33
CA GLU A 50 16.18 5.36 12.99
C GLU A 50 14.94 5.61 12.12
N ALA A 51 14.66 4.70 11.17
CA ALA A 51 13.45 4.76 10.35
C ALA A 51 12.16 4.73 11.19
N VAL A 52 12.09 3.89 12.23
CA VAL A 52 10.93 3.82 13.14
C VAL A 52 10.81 5.12 13.95
N ASP A 53 11.91 5.59 14.54
CA ASP A 53 11.94 6.79 15.38
C ASP A 53 11.55 8.06 14.57
N LEU A 54 12.03 8.17 13.34
CA LEU A 54 11.67 9.24 12.42
C LEU A 54 10.23 9.14 11.94
N ALA A 55 9.73 7.93 11.65
CA ALA A 55 8.33 7.75 11.25
C ALA A 55 7.37 8.22 12.35
N GLU A 56 7.67 7.92 13.62
CA GLU A 56 6.86 8.34 14.75
C GLU A 56 6.87 9.84 14.99
N SER A 57 8.05 10.46 14.93
CA SER A 57 8.22 11.87 15.22
C SER A 57 7.74 12.77 14.08
N LEU A 58 8.04 12.41 12.84
CA LEU A 58 7.73 13.24 11.67
C LEU A 58 6.34 12.97 11.09
N ARG A 59 5.76 11.79 11.36
CA ARG A 59 4.46 11.35 10.82
C ARG A 59 4.39 11.62 9.31
N PRO A 60 5.25 10.97 8.50
CA PRO A 60 5.26 11.17 7.05
C PRO A 60 3.98 10.63 6.40
N ASP A 61 3.71 11.04 5.17
CA ASP A 61 2.60 10.54 4.35
C ASP A 61 2.96 9.26 3.58
N LEU A 62 4.25 8.94 3.48
CA LEU A 62 4.79 7.75 2.83
C LEU A 62 6.15 7.38 3.46
N VAL A 63 6.40 6.09 3.61
CA VAL A 63 7.72 5.56 3.97
C VAL A 63 8.22 4.66 2.85
N ILE A 64 9.47 4.88 2.42
CA ILE A 64 10.16 4.01 1.48
C ILE A 64 11.39 3.48 2.19
N MET A 65 11.55 2.16 2.24
CA MET A 65 12.65 1.56 3.01
C MET A 65 13.23 0.31 2.36
N ASP A 66 14.56 0.14 2.46
CA ASP A 66 15.21 -1.11 2.06
C ASP A 66 14.84 -2.27 3.00
N VAL A 67 14.83 -3.49 2.49
CA VAL A 67 14.77 -4.71 3.31
C VAL A 67 16.00 -4.80 4.21
N LYS A 68 17.22 -4.75 3.64
CA LYS A 68 18.44 -4.97 4.41
C LYS A 68 18.94 -3.65 4.96
N MET A 69 18.88 -3.51 6.29
CA MET A 69 19.48 -2.39 6.98
C MET A 69 20.22 -2.86 8.24
N PRO A 70 21.27 -2.15 8.69
CA PRO A 70 21.94 -2.40 9.96
C PRO A 70 20.99 -2.24 11.15
N ARG A 71 21.38 -2.81 12.32
CA ARG A 71 20.68 -2.77 13.62
C ARG A 71 19.30 -3.43 13.65
N ARG A 72 18.40 -3.02 12.77
CA ARG A 72 17.06 -3.53 12.62
C ARG A 72 16.76 -3.69 11.13
N ASP A 73 16.28 -4.88 10.77
CA ASP A 73 15.91 -5.20 9.39
C ASP A 73 14.70 -4.35 8.96
N GLY A 74 14.66 -3.98 7.69
CA GLY A 74 13.59 -3.16 7.13
C GLY A 74 12.23 -3.83 7.19
N ILE A 75 12.16 -5.17 7.15
CA ILE A 75 10.89 -5.88 7.32
C ILE A 75 10.34 -5.72 8.74
N ASP A 76 11.21 -5.81 9.75
CA ASP A 76 10.83 -5.65 11.15
C ASP A 76 10.46 -4.19 11.45
N ALA A 77 11.18 -3.24 10.85
CA ALA A 77 10.88 -1.81 10.95
C ALA A 77 9.54 -1.49 10.27
N ALA A 78 9.33 -1.97 9.03
CA ALA A 78 8.08 -1.82 8.30
C ALA A 78 6.89 -2.39 9.07
N SER A 79 7.05 -3.58 9.65
CA SER A 79 6.00 -4.24 10.43
C SER A 79 5.57 -3.40 11.64
N GLU A 80 6.52 -2.77 12.33
CA GLU A 80 6.21 -1.89 13.47
C GLU A 80 5.51 -0.59 13.03
N ILE A 81 6.01 0.07 11.98
CA ILE A 81 5.40 1.29 11.43
C ILE A 81 3.97 1.00 10.93
N ALA A 82 3.78 -0.14 10.26
CA ALA A 82 2.48 -0.61 9.77
C ALA A 82 1.51 -0.91 10.92
N ALA A 83 1.99 -1.55 11.99
CA ALA A 83 1.20 -1.81 13.18
C ALA A 83 0.76 -0.53 13.90
N LYS A 84 1.61 0.50 13.89
CA LYS A 84 1.31 1.85 14.45
C LYS A 84 0.44 2.71 13.54
N ARG A 85 0.10 2.25 12.32
CA ARG A 85 -0.73 2.98 11.34
C ARG A 85 -0.19 4.37 11.01
N ILE A 86 1.13 4.50 10.91
CA ILE A 86 1.76 5.79 10.70
C ILE A 86 1.57 6.25 9.25
N ALA A 87 1.94 5.42 8.29
CA ALA A 87 1.96 5.75 6.87
C ALA A 87 1.90 4.48 5.99
N PRO A 88 1.54 4.59 4.70
CA PRO A 88 1.81 3.56 3.69
C PRO A 88 3.32 3.31 3.56
N ILE A 89 3.70 2.06 3.28
CA ILE A 89 5.10 1.65 3.21
C ILE A 89 5.41 0.97 1.88
N VAL A 90 6.49 1.39 1.23
CA VAL A 90 7.09 0.70 0.07
C VAL A 90 8.42 0.08 0.50
N ILE A 91 8.52 -1.23 0.38
CA ILE A 91 9.73 -1.99 0.69
C ILE A 91 10.56 -2.17 -0.59
N LEU A 92 11.81 -1.72 -0.58
CA LEU A 92 12.78 -1.94 -1.65
C LEU A 92 13.52 -3.24 -1.36
N THR A 93 13.49 -4.19 -2.30
CA THR A 93 14.03 -5.54 -2.09
C THR A 93 14.93 -5.97 -3.23
N ALA A 94 15.96 -6.76 -2.95
CA ALA A 94 16.66 -7.49 -4.01
C ALA A 94 15.79 -8.67 -4.50
N PHE A 95 16.00 -9.11 -5.74
CA PHE A 95 15.23 -10.23 -6.34
C PHE A 95 15.25 -11.50 -5.49
N SER A 96 16.38 -11.80 -4.85
CA SER A 96 16.58 -12.98 -3.99
C SER A 96 15.78 -12.97 -2.68
N GLN A 97 15.14 -11.86 -2.34
CA GLN A 97 14.44 -11.67 -1.06
C GLN A 97 12.91 -11.61 -1.22
N ARG A 98 12.40 -11.81 -2.44
CA ARG A 98 10.96 -11.74 -2.73
C ARG A 98 10.11 -12.66 -1.84
N GLU A 99 10.54 -13.90 -1.62
CA GLU A 99 9.81 -14.85 -0.76
C GLU A 99 9.71 -14.37 0.70
N LEU A 100 10.74 -13.67 1.19
CA LEU A 100 10.76 -13.12 2.54
C LEU A 100 9.74 -11.97 2.68
N VAL A 101 9.68 -11.12 1.65
CA VAL A 101 8.73 -9.99 1.58
C VAL A 101 7.30 -10.48 1.39
N GLU A 102 7.08 -11.52 0.58
CA GLU A 102 5.74 -12.13 0.41
C GLU A 102 5.20 -12.69 1.73
N ARG A 103 6.06 -13.25 2.59
CA ARG A 103 5.69 -13.67 3.95
C ARG A 103 5.41 -12.50 4.89
N ALA A 104 6.12 -11.38 4.73
CA ALA A 104 5.89 -10.17 5.51
C ALA A 104 4.60 -9.43 5.11
N ARG A 105 4.11 -9.65 3.89
CA ARG A 105 2.89 -9.03 3.35
C ARG A 105 1.66 -9.23 4.24
N ASP A 106 1.59 -10.35 4.96
CA ASP A 106 0.47 -10.67 5.84
C ASP A 106 0.29 -9.64 6.98
N ALA A 107 1.38 -8.95 7.36
CA ALA A 107 1.41 -7.98 8.45
C ALA A 107 0.79 -6.60 8.13
N GLY A 108 0.44 -6.27 6.88
CA GLY A 108 -0.34 -5.04 6.59
C GLY A 108 0.08 -4.25 5.35
N ALA A 109 -0.29 -2.95 5.35
CA ALA A 109 -0.32 -1.97 4.25
C ALA A 109 1.02 -1.69 3.52
N MET A 110 1.65 -2.73 3.01
CA MET A 110 2.97 -2.67 2.39
C MET A 110 2.87 -3.00 0.90
N ALA A 111 3.53 -2.23 0.06
CA ALA A 111 3.92 -2.65 -1.29
C ALA A 111 5.41 -2.94 -1.32
N TYR A 112 5.88 -3.64 -2.35
CA TYR A 112 7.31 -3.88 -2.52
C TYR A 112 7.74 -3.66 -3.96
N LEU A 113 9.00 -3.28 -4.12
CA LEU A 113 9.62 -2.96 -5.39
C LEU A 113 11.00 -3.60 -5.46
N VAL A 114 11.30 -4.27 -6.58
CA VAL A 114 12.55 -5.01 -6.76
C VAL A 114 13.64 -4.09 -7.34
N LYS A 115 14.85 -4.13 -6.76
CA LYS A 115 16.03 -3.43 -7.29
C LYS A 115 16.66 -4.20 -8.48
N PRO A 116 17.18 -3.53 -9.52
CA PRO A 116 17.13 -2.08 -9.76
C PRO A 116 15.76 -1.62 -10.28
N PHE A 117 15.35 -0.41 -9.92
CA PHE A 117 14.07 0.19 -10.33
C PHE A 117 14.29 1.59 -10.89
N ASN A 118 13.31 2.09 -11.65
CA ASN A 118 13.23 3.48 -12.07
C ASN A 118 11.97 4.16 -11.49
N ILE A 119 11.81 5.46 -11.76
CA ILE A 119 10.67 6.23 -11.25
C ILE A 119 9.31 5.70 -11.77
N SER A 120 9.26 5.18 -13.00
CA SER A 120 8.05 4.59 -13.58
C SER A 120 7.65 3.25 -12.95
N ASP A 121 8.57 2.57 -12.26
CA ASP A 121 8.26 1.40 -11.43
C ASP A 121 7.86 1.81 -9.99
N LEU A 122 8.47 2.89 -9.49
CA LEU A 122 8.27 3.37 -8.11
C LEU A 122 6.87 3.99 -7.90
N ILE A 123 6.41 4.82 -8.83
CA ILE A 123 5.10 5.49 -8.71
C ILE A 123 3.96 4.47 -8.59
N PRO A 124 3.84 3.42 -9.43
CA PRO A 124 2.84 2.36 -9.24
C PRO A 124 2.95 1.65 -7.89
N ALA A 125 4.16 1.38 -7.40
CA ALA A 125 4.35 0.76 -6.09
C ALA A 125 3.83 1.65 -4.95
N ILE A 126 4.06 2.97 -5.03
CA ILE A 126 3.52 3.96 -4.09
C ILE A 126 1.99 3.96 -4.13
N GLU A 127 1.38 3.96 -5.32
CA GLU A 127 -0.09 3.92 -5.45
C GLU A 127 -0.71 2.68 -4.81
N VAL A 128 -0.09 1.52 -5.01
CA VAL A 128 -0.51 0.27 -4.37
C VAL A 128 -0.38 0.35 -2.84
N ALA A 129 0.72 0.89 -2.32
CA ALA A 129 0.93 1.05 -0.88
C ALA A 129 -0.13 1.99 -0.26
N VAL A 130 -0.39 3.13 -0.91
CA VAL A 130 -1.41 4.10 -0.47
C VAL A 130 -2.81 3.48 -0.49
N SER A 131 -3.17 2.74 -1.54
CA SER A 131 -4.46 2.03 -1.62
C SER A 131 -4.61 1.08 -0.43
N ARG A 132 -3.63 0.18 -0.23
CA ARG A 132 -3.66 -0.80 0.88
C ARG A 132 -3.70 -0.14 2.27
N PHE A 133 -3.09 1.02 2.43
CA PHE A 133 -3.16 1.77 3.69
C PHE A 133 -4.55 2.34 3.95
N SER A 134 -5.16 2.96 2.93
CA SER A 134 -6.54 3.46 3.02
C SER A 134 -7.55 2.34 3.26
N GLU A 135 -7.38 1.20 2.57
CA GLU A 135 -8.16 -0.03 2.74
C GLU A 135 -8.25 -0.46 4.19
N ILE A 136 -7.10 -0.56 4.84
CA ILE A 136 -7.03 -1.03 6.22
C ILE A 136 -7.63 -0.01 7.18
N ALA A 137 -7.36 1.29 6.97
CA ALA A 137 -7.92 2.35 7.81
C ALA A 137 -9.46 2.41 7.72
N GLU A 138 -10.05 2.10 6.57
CA GLU A 138 -11.49 2.06 6.37
C GLU A 138 -12.13 0.80 6.96
N LEU A 139 -11.52 -0.36 6.73
CA LEU A 139 -11.94 -1.61 7.37
C LEU A 139 -11.94 -1.49 8.90
N GLU A 140 -10.97 -0.77 9.47
CA GLU A 140 -10.91 -0.51 10.91
C GLU A 140 -12.03 0.41 11.40
N LYS A 141 -12.49 1.36 10.57
CA LYS A 141 -13.63 2.24 10.88
C LYS A 141 -14.96 1.50 10.80
N GLU A 142 -15.13 0.59 9.84
CA GLU A 142 -16.37 -0.16 9.65
C GLU A 142 -16.59 -1.24 10.72
N VAL A 143 -15.52 -1.67 11.39
CA VAL A 143 -15.59 -2.86 12.23
C VAL A 143 -15.19 -2.59 13.68
N ALA A 144 -16.16 -2.81 14.58
CA ALA A 144 -16.06 -2.55 16.01
C ALA A 144 -15.14 -3.51 16.78
N SER A 145 -14.90 -4.73 16.29
CA SER A 145 -14.08 -5.76 16.96
C SER A 145 -12.91 -6.27 16.11
N LEU A 146 -11.80 -6.67 16.74
CA LEU A 146 -10.61 -7.18 16.03
C LEU A 146 -10.88 -8.48 15.25
N SER A 147 -11.72 -9.37 15.79
CA SER A 147 -12.07 -10.63 15.13
C SER A 147 -12.86 -10.38 13.85
N ASP A 148 -13.82 -9.47 13.90
CA ASP A 148 -14.61 -9.10 12.73
C ASP A 148 -13.75 -8.41 11.66
N ARG A 149 -12.68 -7.68 12.05
CA ARG A 149 -11.75 -7.01 11.12
C ARG A 149 -10.97 -8.02 10.31
N LEU A 150 -10.42 -9.04 10.97
CA LEU A 150 -9.65 -10.10 10.32
C LEU A 150 -10.53 -10.89 9.35
N GLU A 151 -11.77 -11.19 9.73
CA GLU A 151 -12.72 -11.85 8.85
C GLU A 151 -13.06 -10.97 7.64
N THR A 152 -13.40 -9.69 7.87
CA THR A 152 -13.74 -8.76 6.79
C THR A 152 -12.57 -8.57 5.82
N ARG A 153 -11.33 -8.42 6.33
CA ARG A 153 -10.12 -8.33 5.50
C ARG A 153 -9.98 -9.54 4.59
N LYS A 154 -10.16 -10.76 5.12
CA LYS A 154 -10.09 -12.00 4.32
C LYS A 154 -11.14 -12.05 3.22
N LEU A 155 -12.37 -11.62 3.51
CA LEU A 155 -13.46 -11.60 2.53
C LEU A 155 -13.19 -10.58 1.42
N VAL A 156 -12.73 -9.38 1.77
CA VAL A 156 -12.39 -8.32 0.80
C VAL A 156 -11.23 -8.73 -0.09
N GLU A 157 -10.17 -9.32 0.46
CA GLU A 157 -9.04 -9.82 -0.35
C GLU A 157 -9.46 -10.90 -1.35
N ARG A 158 -10.34 -11.84 -0.95
CA ARG A 158 -10.89 -12.84 -1.86
C ARG A 158 -11.75 -12.22 -2.95
N ALA A 159 -12.62 -11.27 -2.60
CA ALA A 159 -13.44 -10.54 -3.57
C ALA A 159 -12.58 -9.76 -4.57
N LYS A 160 -11.53 -9.07 -4.11
CA LYS A 160 -10.54 -8.41 -4.98
C LYS A 160 -9.91 -9.41 -5.95
N GLY A 161 -9.50 -10.59 -5.49
CA GLY A 161 -8.94 -11.64 -6.34
C GLY A 161 -9.91 -12.12 -7.43
N LEU A 162 -11.19 -12.28 -7.10
CA LEU A 162 -12.23 -12.64 -8.07
C LEU A 162 -12.48 -11.53 -9.10
N LEU A 163 -12.51 -10.26 -8.67
CA LEU A 163 -12.66 -9.12 -9.58
C LEU A 163 -11.45 -9.00 -10.53
N GLN A 164 -10.24 -9.22 -10.03
CA GLN A 164 -9.04 -9.23 -10.87
C GLN A 164 -9.10 -10.32 -11.94
N THR A 165 -9.43 -11.55 -11.54
CA THR A 165 -9.41 -12.71 -12.44
C THR A 165 -10.60 -12.76 -13.39
N LYS A 166 -11.81 -12.41 -12.95
CA LYS A 166 -13.05 -12.53 -13.74
C LYS A 166 -13.42 -11.25 -14.48
N GLN A 167 -13.01 -10.08 -13.99
CA GLN A 167 -13.36 -8.78 -14.58
C GLN A 167 -12.14 -8.01 -15.10
N GLY A 168 -10.92 -8.55 -14.96
CA GLY A 168 -9.69 -7.93 -15.48
C GLY A 168 -9.30 -6.62 -14.77
N MET A 169 -9.85 -6.37 -13.58
CA MET A 169 -9.51 -5.17 -12.80
C MET A 169 -8.11 -5.29 -12.21
N THR A 170 -7.43 -4.17 -12.01
CA THR A 170 -6.24 -4.13 -11.15
C THR A 170 -6.63 -4.23 -9.67
N GLU A 171 -5.69 -4.58 -8.79
CA GLU A 171 -5.95 -4.63 -7.34
C GLU A 171 -6.52 -3.29 -6.79
N PRO A 172 -5.96 -2.11 -7.13
CA PRO A 172 -6.51 -0.83 -6.66
C PRO A 172 -7.90 -0.51 -7.21
N GLU A 173 -8.19 -0.88 -8.47
CA GLU A 173 -9.51 -0.69 -9.08
C GLU A 173 -10.56 -1.58 -8.42
N ALA A 174 -10.22 -2.85 -8.18
CA ALA A 174 -11.10 -3.80 -7.52
C ALA A 174 -11.48 -3.33 -6.11
N PHE A 175 -10.52 -2.80 -5.34
CA PHE A 175 -10.81 -2.25 -4.03
C PHE A 175 -11.73 -1.02 -4.10
N LYS A 176 -11.38 -0.02 -4.93
CA LYS A 176 -12.22 1.18 -5.12
C LYS A 176 -13.64 0.84 -5.56
N TRP A 177 -13.80 -0.21 -6.37
CA TRP A 177 -15.11 -0.70 -6.78
C TRP A 177 -15.92 -1.22 -5.58
N ILE A 178 -15.32 -2.06 -4.73
CA ILE A 178 -15.97 -2.60 -3.53
C ILE A 178 -16.38 -1.46 -2.60
N GLN A 179 -15.44 -0.53 -2.35
CA GLN A 179 -15.65 0.63 -1.50
C GLN A 179 -16.81 1.51 -2.01
N ARG A 180 -16.81 1.83 -3.31
CA ARG A 180 -17.87 2.65 -3.92
C ARG A 180 -19.22 1.95 -3.91
N ALA A 181 -19.25 0.66 -4.19
CA ALA A 181 -20.47 -0.14 -4.11
C ALA A 181 -21.04 -0.19 -2.68
N ALA A 182 -20.18 -0.23 -1.65
CA ALA A 182 -20.60 -0.19 -0.26
C ALA A 182 -21.26 1.16 0.08
N MET A 183 -20.62 2.27 -0.33
CA MET A 183 -21.15 3.63 -0.16
C MET A 183 -22.48 3.86 -0.89
N ASP A 184 -22.53 3.54 -2.19
CA ASP A 184 -23.70 3.77 -3.05
C ASP A 184 -24.91 2.96 -2.58
N ARG A 185 -24.67 1.75 -2.03
CA ARG A 185 -25.72 0.87 -1.49
C ARG A 185 -25.97 1.04 0.01
N ARG A 186 -25.24 1.96 0.67
CA ARG A 186 -25.30 2.21 2.12
C ARG A 186 -25.20 0.91 2.94
N THR A 187 -24.25 0.07 2.58
CA THR A 187 -23.95 -1.21 3.25
C THR A 187 -22.47 -1.30 3.59
N THR A 188 -22.04 -2.37 4.25
CA THR A 188 -20.64 -2.58 4.63
C THR A 188 -19.83 -3.20 3.49
N MET A 189 -18.51 -2.94 3.47
CA MET A 189 -17.60 -3.62 2.53
C MET A 189 -17.64 -5.15 2.70
N LYS A 190 -17.85 -5.64 3.93
CA LYS A 190 -18.07 -7.07 4.21
C LYS A 190 -19.20 -7.63 3.35
N ARG A 191 -20.37 -6.97 3.36
CA ARG A 191 -21.53 -7.44 2.63
C ARG A 191 -21.34 -7.36 1.12
N VAL A 192 -20.66 -6.32 0.62
CA VAL A 192 -20.32 -6.22 -0.80
C VAL A 192 -19.38 -7.35 -1.21
N ALA A 193 -18.35 -7.62 -0.43
CA ALA A 193 -17.41 -8.71 -0.71
C ALA A 193 -18.10 -10.08 -0.74
N GLU A 194 -19.02 -10.36 0.20
CA GLU A 194 -19.86 -11.57 0.20
C GLU A 194 -20.66 -11.69 -1.10
N VAL A 195 -21.34 -10.63 -1.53
CA VAL A 195 -22.13 -10.62 -2.77
C VAL A 195 -21.25 -10.83 -4.01
N VAL A 196 -20.04 -10.25 -4.05
CA VAL A 196 -19.07 -10.48 -5.12
C VAL A 196 -18.68 -11.96 -5.19
N MET A 197 -18.40 -12.57 -4.04
CA MET A 197 -18.07 -14.01 -3.99
C MET A 197 -19.25 -14.87 -4.43
N GLU A 198 -20.47 -14.60 -3.94
CA GLU A 198 -21.69 -15.32 -4.36
C GLU A 198 -21.93 -15.22 -5.88
N THR A 199 -21.56 -14.10 -6.50
CA THR A 199 -21.81 -13.84 -7.92
C THR A 199 -20.71 -14.41 -8.83
N LEU A 200 -19.45 -14.35 -8.40
CA LEU A 200 -18.29 -14.68 -9.24
C LEU A 200 -17.64 -16.04 -8.91
N ASP A 201 -18.02 -16.66 -7.79
CA ASP A 201 -17.62 -18.00 -7.35
C ASP A 201 -18.84 -18.74 -6.76
N PRO A 202 -19.89 -19.01 -7.58
CA PRO A 202 -21.09 -19.67 -7.10
C PRO A 202 -20.76 -21.09 -6.62
N PRO A 203 -21.31 -21.55 -5.48
CA PRO A 203 -21.07 -22.90 -4.98
C PRO A 203 -21.61 -23.94 -5.96
N GLY A 204 -20.73 -24.47 -6.82
CA GLY A 204 -21.06 -25.47 -7.83
C GLY A 204 -20.06 -25.63 -8.98
N GLU A 205 -19.21 -24.63 -9.28
CA GLU A 205 -18.34 -24.70 -10.49
C GLU A 205 -17.02 -25.47 -10.29
N ASN A 206 -16.60 -25.77 -9.06
CA ASN A 206 -15.33 -26.46 -8.78
C ASN A 206 -15.45 -28.01 -8.67
N ALA A 207 -16.59 -28.59 -9.03
CA ALA A 207 -16.84 -30.03 -8.88
C ALA A 207 -16.75 -30.87 -10.17
N ASP A 208 -16.57 -30.28 -11.37
CA ASP A 208 -16.73 -31.02 -12.63
C ASP A 208 -15.65 -30.78 -13.70
N ASN A 209 -14.39 -30.59 -13.30
CA ASN A 209 -13.28 -30.48 -14.27
C ASN A 209 -12.18 -31.52 -14.05
N GLY A 210 -12.59 -32.75 -13.75
CA GLY A 210 -11.71 -33.89 -13.58
C GLY A 210 -12.32 -35.17 -14.13
N GLU A 211 -12.65 -35.22 -15.42
CA GLU A 211 -12.66 -36.45 -16.23
C GLU A 211 -12.93 -36.15 -17.71
N LYS A 212 -11.87 -36.19 -18.52
CA LYS A 212 -11.81 -36.96 -19.77
C LYS A 212 -10.39 -37.03 -20.32
#